data_AF-A0A447JBV0-F1
#
_entry.id   AF-A0A447JBV0-F1
#
_cell.length_a   1.000
_cell.length_b   1.000
_cell.length_c   1.000
_cell.angle_alpha   90.00
_cell.angle_beta   90.00
_cell.angle_gamma   90.00
#
_symmetry.space_group_name_H-M   'P 1'
#
loop_
_entity.id
_entity.type
_entity.pdbx_description
1 polymer ?
#
loop_
_entity_poly.entity_id
_entity_poly.type
_entity_poly.pdbx_seq_one_letter_code
_entity_poly.pdbx_strand_id
1 'polypeptide(L)'
;MEVLSYGHLPLAYSARCFTARSEDRPKDECETCCIKYPNGRDVFSQENQQVFVLNGIQTMSGYVYNLGNELTSMQGLVDIVRLSPLGTETFAMLDAFRANENGGAPLPLAAHSDCNGYWKRLAGLELQA
;
A
#
# COMPACT_ATOMS: atom_id res chain seq x y z
N MET A 1 5.49 13.91 13.28
CA MET A 1 4.79 13.57 12.03
C MET A 1 4.71 12.05 11.89
N GLU A 2 3.54 11.53 11.52
CA GLU A 2 3.37 10.12 11.13
C GLU A 2 3.55 9.98 9.61
N VAL A 3 4.20 8.90 9.16
CA VAL A 3 4.31 8.52 7.74
C VAL A 3 3.81 7.09 7.56
N LEU A 4 2.96 6.85 6.54
CA LEU A 4 2.67 5.49 6.09
C LEU A 4 3.92 4.93 5.41
N SER A 5 4.54 3.92 6.00
CA SER A 5 5.80 3.32 5.54
C SER A 5 5.63 1.90 4.99
N TYR A 6 4.47 1.27 5.18
CA TYR A 6 4.14 -0.04 4.60
C TYR A 6 2.65 -0.15 4.27
N GLY A 7 2.32 -0.73 3.11
CA GLY A 7 0.95 -1.01 2.66
C GLY A 7 0.58 -0.19 1.42
N HIS A 8 -0.65 -0.34 0.93
CA HIS A 8 -1.11 0.47 -0.22
C HIS A 8 -1.38 1.92 0.19
N LEU A 9 -0.84 2.89 -0.57
CA LEU A 9 -1.06 4.31 -0.33
C LEU A 9 -2.51 4.70 -0.69
N PRO A 10 -3.26 5.37 0.20
CA PRO A 10 -4.57 5.90 -0.14
C PRO A 10 -4.43 7.12 -1.07
N LEU A 11 -4.99 7.04 -2.29
CA LEU A 11 -4.84 8.08 -3.31
C LEU A 11 -6.12 8.91 -3.51
N ALA A 12 -7.28 8.27 -3.45
CA ALA A 12 -8.56 8.94 -3.63
C ALA A 12 -9.72 8.19 -2.96
N TYR A 13 -10.85 8.89 -2.80
CA TYR A 13 -12.12 8.35 -2.32
C TYR A 13 -13.23 8.59 -3.33
N SER A 14 -14.13 7.61 -3.45
CA SER A 14 -15.33 7.68 -4.29
C SER A 14 -16.60 7.81 -3.46
N ALA A 15 -17.62 8.49 -4.00
CA ALA A 15 -18.95 8.56 -3.40
C ALA A 15 -19.74 7.23 -3.51
N ARG A 16 -19.29 6.31 -4.37
CA ARG A 16 -19.87 4.98 -4.62
C ARG A 16 -18.81 3.91 -4.38
N CYS A 17 -19.22 2.79 -3.80
CA CYS A 17 -18.34 1.64 -3.55
C CYS A 17 -17.98 0.96 -4.86
N PHE A 18 -16.69 0.92 -5.20
CA PHE A 18 -16.17 0.21 -6.37
C PHE A 18 -16.36 -1.30 -6.26
N THR A 19 -16.19 -1.87 -5.06
CA THR A 19 -16.42 -3.30 -4.84
C THR A 19 -17.87 -3.68 -5.11
N ALA A 20 -18.83 -2.92 -4.57
CA ALA A 20 -20.26 -3.16 -4.82
C ALA A 20 -20.56 -3.06 -6.32
N ARG A 21 -20.08 -1.99 -6.98
CA ARG A 21 -20.25 -1.82 -8.43
C ARG A 21 -19.69 -3.00 -9.23
N SER A 22 -18.59 -3.59 -8.78
CA SER A 22 -17.94 -4.72 -9.44
C SER A 22 -18.66 -6.05 -9.24
N GLU A 23 -19.49 -6.17 -8.20
CA GLU A 23 -20.46 -7.26 -8.02
C GLU A 23 -21.82 -6.92 -8.64
N ASP A 24 -21.89 -5.87 -9.47
CA ASP A 24 -23.12 -5.33 -10.07
C ASP A 24 -24.21 -4.93 -9.08
N ARG A 25 -23.80 -4.51 -7.88
CA ARG A 25 -24.69 -4.03 -6.82
C ARG A 25 -24.78 -2.50 -6.82
N PRO A 26 -25.98 -1.94 -6.63
CA PRO A 26 -26.12 -0.52 -6.36
C PRO A 26 -25.59 -0.16 -4.97
N LYS A 27 -25.44 1.14 -4.68
CA LYS A 27 -24.77 1.64 -3.46
C LYS A 27 -25.51 1.23 -2.18
N ASP A 28 -26.82 1.26 -2.22
CA ASP A 28 -27.76 0.89 -1.16
C ASP A 28 -27.73 -0.61 -0.82
N GLU A 29 -27.32 -1.45 -1.76
CA GLU A 29 -27.18 -2.91 -1.57
C GLU A 29 -25.71 -3.36 -1.47
N CYS A 30 -24.83 -2.47 -0.95
CA CYS A 30 -23.39 -2.75 -0.82
C CYS A 30 -23.11 -3.97 0.08
N GLU A 31 -23.89 -4.16 1.15
CA GLU A 31 -23.81 -5.31 2.08
C GLU A 31 -22.40 -5.58 2.63
N THR A 32 -21.53 -4.57 2.71
CA THR A 32 -20.13 -4.72 3.12
C THR A 32 -19.36 -5.79 2.33
N CYS A 33 -19.70 -5.98 1.04
CA CYS A 33 -19.12 -7.01 0.17
C CYS A 33 -17.58 -6.92 0.04
N CYS A 34 -16.97 -5.78 0.34
CA CYS A 34 -15.51 -5.63 0.44
C CYS A 34 -14.85 -6.59 1.42
N ILE A 35 -15.57 -7.15 2.40
CA ILE A 35 -15.02 -8.17 3.30
C ILE A 35 -14.50 -9.42 2.56
N LYS A 36 -15.04 -9.72 1.36
CA LYS A 36 -14.57 -10.83 0.51
C LYS A 36 -13.22 -10.54 -0.14
N TYR A 37 -12.79 -9.28 -0.12
CA TYR A 37 -11.58 -8.77 -0.77
C TYR A 37 -10.76 -7.98 0.27
N PRO A 38 -10.16 -8.66 1.27
CA PRO A 38 -9.53 -7.99 2.41
C PRO A 38 -8.41 -7.03 2.01
N ASN A 39 -7.73 -7.32 0.89
CA ASN A 39 -6.67 -6.47 0.32
C ASN A 39 -7.16 -5.64 -0.87
N GLY A 40 -8.47 -5.58 -1.12
CA GLY A 40 -9.04 -4.91 -2.28
C GLY A 40 -8.96 -5.74 -3.57
N ARG A 41 -9.26 -5.08 -4.69
CA ARG A 41 -9.27 -5.68 -6.04
C ARG A 41 -8.28 -4.95 -6.93
N ASP A 42 -7.45 -5.71 -7.63
CA ASP A 42 -6.46 -5.16 -8.54
C ASP A 42 -7.11 -4.53 -9.78
N VAL A 43 -6.54 -3.41 -10.22
CA VAL A 43 -6.92 -2.72 -11.44
C VAL A 43 -5.73 -2.63 -12.36
N PHE A 44 -5.91 -3.10 -13.59
CA PHE A 44 -4.89 -3.15 -14.61
C PHE A 44 -5.14 -2.11 -15.70
N SER A 45 -4.07 -1.59 -16.29
CA SER A 45 -4.12 -0.80 -17.51
C SER A 45 -4.45 -1.68 -18.74
N GLN A 46 -4.61 -1.06 -19.91
CA GLN A 46 -4.83 -1.80 -21.17
C GLN A 46 -3.59 -2.61 -21.57
N GLU A 47 -2.41 -2.20 -21.12
CA GLU A 47 -1.13 -2.89 -21.29
C GLU A 47 -0.88 -3.97 -20.22
N ASN A 48 -1.91 -4.33 -19.44
CA ASN A 48 -1.86 -5.36 -18.39
C ASN A 48 -0.88 -5.04 -17.24
N GLN A 49 -0.63 -3.76 -16.97
CA GLN A 49 0.13 -3.32 -15.79
C GLN A 49 -0.82 -3.01 -14.64
N GLN A 50 -0.55 -3.54 -13.45
CA GLN A 50 -1.30 -3.16 -12.24
C GLN A 50 -1.00 -1.71 -11.89
N VAL A 51 -2.05 -0.88 -11.84
CA VAL A 51 -1.93 0.56 -11.56
C VAL A 51 -2.53 0.96 -10.22
N PHE A 52 -3.62 0.29 -9.81
CA PHE A 52 -4.33 0.60 -8.57
C PHE A 52 -4.87 -0.64 -7.89
N VAL A 53 -5.22 -0.48 -6.61
CA VAL A 53 -6.06 -1.40 -5.86
C VAL A 53 -7.31 -0.65 -5.41
N LEU A 54 -8.49 -1.25 -5.60
CA LEU A 54 -9.77 -0.70 -5.15
C LEU A 54 -10.27 -1.46 -3.92
N ASN A 55 -10.42 -0.77 -2.80
CA ASN A 55 -10.93 -1.35 -1.56
C ASN A 55 -12.16 -0.58 -1.08
N GLY A 56 -13.35 -1.08 -1.41
CA GLY A 56 -14.60 -0.40 -1.12
C GLY A 56 -14.71 0.93 -1.87
N ILE A 57 -14.61 2.04 -1.15
CA ILE A 57 -14.63 3.40 -1.72
C ILE A 57 -13.24 3.98 -2.01
N GLN A 58 -12.18 3.29 -1.60
CA GLN A 58 -10.80 3.78 -1.69
C GLN A 58 -10.17 3.35 -3.02
N THR A 59 -9.49 4.29 -3.67
CA THR A 59 -8.50 4.01 -4.70
C THR A 59 -7.12 4.12 -4.06
N MET A 60 -6.33 3.06 -4.14
CA MET A 60 -5.02 2.96 -3.53
C MET A 60 -3.93 2.65 -4.57
N SER A 61 -2.65 2.82 -4.20
CA SER A 61 -1.53 2.43 -5.06
C SER A 61 -1.62 0.96 -5.48
N GLY A 62 -1.22 0.64 -6.71
CA GLY A 62 -1.18 -0.73 -7.21
C GLY A 62 -0.21 -1.60 -6.42
N TYR A 63 1.02 -1.12 -6.22
CA TYR A 63 2.05 -1.81 -5.45
C TYR A 63 2.07 -1.38 -3.99
N VAL A 64 2.67 -2.22 -3.14
CA VAL A 64 2.86 -1.96 -1.71
C VAL A 64 3.92 -0.89 -1.55
N TYR A 65 3.55 0.23 -0.94
CA TYR A 65 4.52 1.26 -0.62
C TYR A 65 5.36 0.79 0.55
N ASN A 66 6.67 0.61 0.35
CA ASN A 66 7.56 -0.01 1.33
C ASN A 66 8.80 0.86 1.54
N LEU A 67 8.88 1.49 2.71
CA LEU A 67 9.96 2.37 3.14
C LEU A 67 10.87 1.73 4.19
N GLY A 68 10.85 0.40 4.32
CA GLY A 68 11.66 -0.31 5.32
C GLY A 68 13.16 -0.03 5.19
N ASN A 69 13.64 0.27 3.97
CA ASN A 69 15.04 0.64 3.72
C ASN A 69 15.33 2.14 3.84
N GLU A 70 14.31 2.97 4.07
CA GLU A 70 14.44 4.43 4.18
C GLU A 70 14.40 4.91 5.64
N LEU A 71 14.29 4.01 6.63
CA LEU A 71 14.12 4.35 8.04
C LEU A 71 15.23 5.27 8.59
N THR A 72 16.48 5.06 8.16
CA THR A 72 17.59 5.92 8.57
C THR A 72 17.46 7.36 8.05
N SER A 73 16.88 7.55 6.86
CA SER A 73 16.61 8.88 6.29
C SER A 73 15.51 9.64 7.03
N MET A 74 14.69 8.93 7.82
CA MET A 74 13.57 9.50 8.57
C MET A 74 13.97 10.02 9.95
N GLN A 75 15.17 9.70 10.43
CA GLN A 75 15.64 10.09 11.76
C GLN A 75 15.64 11.62 11.93
N GLY A 76 14.96 12.10 12.97
CA GLY A 76 14.80 13.53 13.25
C GLY A 76 13.74 14.26 12.39
N LEU A 77 13.07 13.55 11.47
CA LEU A 77 12.00 14.10 10.61
C LEU A 77 10.63 13.45 10.88
N VAL A 78 10.62 12.14 11.15
CA VAL A 78 9.41 11.35 11.35
C VAL A 78 9.39 10.81 12.78
N ASP A 79 8.24 10.94 13.45
CA ASP A 79 8.06 10.45 14.83
C ASP A 79 7.49 9.03 14.83
N ILE A 80 6.66 8.68 13.84
CA ILE A 80 5.92 7.43 13.77
C ILE A 80 5.94 6.90 12.34
N VAL A 81 6.40 5.65 12.18
CA VAL A 81 6.22 4.88 10.94
C VAL A 81 4.99 3.99 11.08
N ARG A 82 4.01 4.16 10.19
CA ARG A 82 2.77 3.39 10.18
C ARG A 82 2.86 2.27 9.17
N LEU A 83 2.53 1.05 9.60
CA LEU A 83 2.33 -0.10 8.73
C LEU A 83 0.82 -0.35 8.62
N SER A 84 0.28 -0.36 7.40
CA SER A 84 -1.09 -0.80 7.12
C SER A 84 -1.07 -2.31 6.81
N PRO A 85 -1.73 -3.16 7.61
CA PRO A 85 -1.66 -4.60 7.41
C PRO A 85 -2.29 -5.06 6.09
N LEU A 86 -1.67 -6.09 5.49
CA LEU A 86 -2.18 -6.84 4.32
C LEU A 86 -2.62 -8.27 4.69
N GLY A 87 -2.37 -8.66 5.93
CA GLY A 87 -2.54 -10.03 6.41
C GLY A 87 -1.65 -10.31 7.61
N THR A 88 -1.68 -11.55 8.10
CA THR A 88 -0.91 -11.98 9.29
C THR A 88 0.60 -11.90 9.09
N GLU A 89 1.08 -11.98 7.84
CA GLU A 89 2.48 -11.78 7.46
C GLU A 89 3.01 -10.38 7.80
N THR A 90 2.11 -9.40 8.01
CA THR A 90 2.50 -8.06 8.47
C THR A 90 3.22 -8.10 9.82
N PHE A 91 2.97 -9.10 10.68
CA PHE A 91 3.73 -9.25 11.93
C PHE A 91 5.21 -9.49 11.67
N ALA A 92 5.56 -10.36 10.71
CA ALA A 92 6.94 -10.57 10.31
C ALA A 92 7.55 -9.31 9.67
N MET A 93 6.74 -8.55 8.91
CA MET A 93 7.15 -7.26 8.37
C MET A 93 7.46 -6.23 9.47
N LEU A 94 6.65 -6.19 10.54
CA LEU A 94 6.89 -5.32 11.69
C LEU A 94 8.24 -5.63 12.34
N ASP A 95 8.56 -6.92 12.52
CA ASP A 95 9.84 -7.34 13.09
C ASP A 95 11.00 -6.98 12.16
N ALA A 96 10.83 -7.11 10.83
CA ALA A 96 11.83 -6.69 9.86
C ALA A 96 12.08 -5.17 9.87
N PHE A 97 11.02 -4.35 9.95
CA PHE A 97 11.13 -2.89 10.10
C PHE A 97 11.91 -2.52 11.37
N ARG A 98 11.60 -3.17 12.50
CA ARG A 98 12.34 -2.96 13.75
C ARG A 98 13.81 -3.34 13.63
N ALA A 99 14.10 -4.50 13.02
CA ALA A 99 15.47 -4.96 12.82
C ALA A 99 16.29 -3.99 11.95
N ASN A 100 15.63 -3.29 11.01
CA ASN A 100 16.27 -2.34 10.11
C ASN A 100 16.20 -0.87 10.56
N GLU A 101 15.77 -0.57 11.79
CA GLU A 101 15.61 0.81 12.29
C GLU A 101 16.90 1.65 12.13
N ASN A 102 18.05 1.00 12.27
CA ASN A 102 19.38 1.60 12.11
C ASN A 102 20.06 1.26 10.78
N GLY A 103 19.33 0.68 9.81
CA GLY A 103 19.86 0.29 8.49
C GLY A 103 20.74 -0.96 8.48
N GLY A 104 20.80 -1.71 9.58
CA GLY A 104 21.67 -2.89 9.73
C GLY A 104 21.10 -4.20 9.18
N ALA A 105 19.83 -4.22 8.75
CA ALA A 105 19.15 -5.40 8.25
C ALA A 105 18.22 -5.06 7.06
N PRO A 106 18.76 -4.61 5.91
CA PRO A 106 17.94 -4.17 4.79
C PRO A 106 16.92 -5.23 4.35
N LEU A 107 15.70 -4.77 4.07
CA LEU A 107 14.60 -5.62 3.63
C LEU A 107 14.73 -5.90 2.12
N PRO A 108 14.44 -7.13 1.66
CA PRO A 108 14.33 -7.41 0.23
C PRO A 108 13.10 -6.71 -0.33
N LEU A 109 13.28 -5.94 -1.42
CA LEU A 109 12.19 -5.30 -2.16
C LEU A 109 12.10 -5.90 -3.56
N ALA A 110 10.89 -6.17 -4.03
CA ALA A 110 10.66 -6.78 -5.33
C ALA A 110 9.97 -5.80 -6.30
N ALA A 111 10.54 -5.66 -7.50
CA ALA A 111 9.91 -4.89 -8.57
C ALA A 111 8.51 -5.46 -8.89
N HIS A 112 7.57 -4.57 -9.21
CA HIS A 112 6.16 -4.92 -9.47
C HIS A 112 5.41 -5.54 -8.27
N SER A 113 5.95 -5.42 -7.07
CA SER A 113 5.31 -5.80 -5.80
C SER A 113 5.44 -4.67 -4.78
N ASP A 114 6.64 -4.13 -4.64
CA ASP A 114 6.96 -2.98 -3.79
C ASP A 114 7.17 -1.71 -4.61
N CYS A 115 6.93 -0.55 -4.01
CA CYS A 115 7.32 0.75 -4.53
C CYS A 115 7.79 1.70 -3.43
N ASN A 116 8.68 2.63 -3.78
CA ASN A 116 9.14 3.71 -2.90
C ASN A 116 9.35 5.03 -3.65
N GLY A 117 8.94 5.10 -4.92
CA GLY A 117 9.21 6.23 -5.79
C GLY A 117 8.70 7.56 -5.24
N TYR A 118 7.52 7.61 -4.60
CA TYR A 118 7.01 8.85 -4.03
C TYR A 118 7.96 9.47 -2.99
N TRP A 119 8.53 8.67 -2.07
CA TRP A 119 9.54 9.12 -1.11
C TRP A 119 10.79 9.66 -1.81
N LYS A 120 11.23 8.93 -2.83
CA LYS A 120 12.44 9.24 -3.62
C LYS A 120 12.21 10.31 -4.71
N ARG A 121 11.04 10.96 -4.74
CA ARG A 121 10.65 11.98 -5.72
C ARG A 121 10.64 11.48 -7.17
N LEU A 122 10.32 10.20 -7.35
CA LEU A 122 10.07 9.52 -8.62
C LEU A 122 8.57 9.24 -8.77
N ALA A 123 8.17 8.64 -9.90
CA ALA A 123 6.79 8.19 -10.08
C ALA A 123 6.41 7.17 -8.99
N GLY A 124 5.18 7.26 -8.46
CA GLY A 124 4.79 6.51 -7.26
C GLY A 124 4.78 4.98 -7.39
N LEU A 125 4.76 4.47 -8.63
CA LEU A 125 4.83 3.04 -8.94
C LEU A 125 6.27 2.50 -9.07
N GLU A 126 7.27 3.40 -9.06
CA GLU A 126 8.67 3.01 -9.21
C GLU A 126 9.23 2.41 -7.91
N LEU A 127 10.16 1.48 -8.10
CA LEU A 127 11.01 0.96 -7.05
C LEU A 127 12.46 1.31 -7.37
N GLN A 128 13.11 2.03 -6.46
CA GLN A 128 14.53 2.29 -6.52
C GLN A 128 15.22 1.63 -5.33
N ALA A 129 16.26 0.83 -5.62
CA ALA A 129 17.11 0.19 -4.62
C ALA A 129 17.79 1.21 -3.68
#